data_AF-A0A7C0WQ55-F1
#
_entry.id   AF-A0A7C0WQ55-F1
#
_cell.length_a   1.000
_cell.length_b   1.000
_cell.length_c   1.000
_cell.angle_alpha   90.00
_cell.angle_beta   90.00
_cell.angle_gamma   90.00
#
_symmetry.space_group_name_H-M   'P 1'
#
loop_
_entity.id
_entity.type
_entity.pdbx_description
1 polymer ?
#
loop_
_entity_poly.entity_id
_entity_poly.type
_entity_poly.pdbx_seq_one_letter_code
_entity_poly.pdbx_strand_id
1 'polypeptide(L)'
;MPFAGQLYSAALRMTRNPSDAEDVVQETYLKAYRAFGSFQEGTNLKAWLYRILTNTYINKYRKKQRRPSEVELGELQDLYLYRRMGEASGASVSAEEDALANFVD
;
A
#
# COMPACT_ATOMS: atom_id res chain seq x y z
N MET A 1 5.84 26.38 -8.63
CA MET A 1 5.39 25.25 -9.48
C MET A 1 4.02 25.56 -10.12
N PRO A 2 3.97 26.03 -11.38
CA PRO A 2 2.76 26.61 -11.99
C PRO A 2 1.55 25.66 -12.14
N PHE A 3 1.76 24.33 -12.09
CA PHE A 3 0.67 23.34 -12.18
C PHE A 3 0.33 22.67 -10.85
N ALA A 4 1.05 22.96 -9.76
CA ALA A 4 0.94 22.21 -8.51
C ALA A 4 -0.46 22.25 -7.91
N GLY A 5 -1.09 23.43 -7.86
CA GLY A 5 -2.46 23.57 -7.36
C GLY A 5 -3.48 22.79 -8.21
N GLN A 6 -3.35 22.80 -9.54
CA GLN A 6 -4.26 22.09 -10.43
C GLN A 6 -4.09 20.55 -10.32
N LEU A 7 -2.85 20.09 -10.22
CA LEU A 7 -2.52 18.68 -10.01
C LEU A 7 -2.99 18.20 -8.63
N TYR A 8 -2.86 19.04 -7.60
CA TYR A 8 -3.36 18.77 -6.25
C TYR A 8 -4.88 18.65 -6.22
N SER A 9 -5.62 19.59 -6.80
CA SER A 9 -7.08 19.49 -6.91
C SER A 9 -7.52 18.23 -7.65
N ALA A 10 -6.79 17.81 -8.68
CA ALA A 10 -7.06 16.56 -9.38
C ALA A 10 -6.76 15.34 -8.49
N ALA A 11 -5.59 15.29 -7.85
CA ALA A 11 -5.19 14.21 -6.94
C ALA A 11 -6.16 14.07 -5.77
N LEU A 12 -6.64 15.18 -5.21
CA LEU A 12 -7.60 15.20 -4.11
C LEU A 12 -8.94 14.58 -4.50
N ARG A 13 -9.43 14.84 -5.73
CA ARG A 13 -10.64 14.19 -6.25
C ARG A 13 -10.48 12.69 -6.42
N MET A 14 -9.27 12.21 -6.72
CA MET A 14 -8.97 10.79 -6.92
C MET A 14 -8.79 10.05 -5.59
N THR A 15 -8.04 10.64 -4.66
CA THR A 15 -7.64 10.02 -3.38
C THR A 15 -8.66 10.20 -2.26
N ARG A 16 -9.42 11.32 -2.29
CA ARG A 16 -10.32 11.74 -1.20
C ARG A 16 -9.63 11.89 0.16
N ASN A 17 -8.31 12.03 0.18
CA ASN A 17 -7.50 12.22 1.37
C ASN A 17 -6.40 13.26 1.06
N PRO A 18 -6.30 14.36 1.84
CA PRO A 18 -5.31 15.41 1.60
C PRO A 18 -3.86 14.93 1.58
N SER A 19 -3.47 14.10 2.56
CA SER A 19 -2.09 13.58 2.66
C SER A 19 -1.76 12.67 1.48
N ASP A 20 -2.67 11.76 1.10
CA ASP A 20 -2.46 10.91 -0.08
C ASP A 20 -2.38 11.75 -1.37
N ALA A 21 -3.14 12.84 -1.46
CA ALA A 21 -3.10 13.76 -2.60
C ALA A 21 -1.76 14.51 -2.69
N GLU A 22 -1.26 15.05 -1.57
CA GLU A 22 0.05 15.70 -1.49
C GLU A 22 1.16 14.76 -1.96
N ASP A 23 1.18 13.54 -1.45
CA ASP A 23 2.17 12.55 -1.86
C ASP A 23 2.11 12.23 -3.36
N VAL A 24 0.90 12.08 -3.91
CA VAL A 24 0.72 11.80 -5.34
C VAL A 24 1.31 12.95 -6.17
N VAL A 25 1.07 14.20 -5.77
CA VAL A 25 1.63 15.38 -6.46
C VAL A 25 3.15 15.43 -6.34
N GLN A 26 3.71 15.19 -5.15
CA GLN A 26 5.16 15.17 -4.93
C GLN A 26 5.84 14.10 -5.81
N GLU A 27 5.34 12.87 -5.77
CA GLU A 27 5.85 11.76 -6.57
C GLU A 27 5.71 12.02 -8.08
N THR A 28 4.63 12.71 -8.48
CA THR A 28 4.43 13.14 -9.88
C THR A 28 5.52 14.09 -10.33
N TYR A 29 5.85 15.11 -9.52
CA TYR A 29 6.94 16.04 -9.83
C TYR A 29 8.30 15.37 -9.84
N LEU A 30 8.56 14.44 -8.91
CA LEU A 30 9.80 13.68 -8.87
C LEU A 30 9.99 12.86 -10.16
N LYS A 31 8.94 12.16 -10.62
CA LYS A 31 8.95 11.41 -11.87
C LYS A 31 9.05 12.32 -13.10
N ALA A 32 8.32 13.43 -13.10
CA ALA A 32 8.38 14.40 -14.19
C ALA A 32 9.79 14.99 -14.33
N TYR A 33 10.44 15.32 -13.22
CA TYR A 33 11.83 15.80 -13.22
C TYR A 33 12.79 14.76 -13.79
N ARG A 34 12.71 13.50 -13.33
CA ARG A 34 13.53 12.39 -13.86
C ARG A 34 13.27 12.10 -15.33
N ALA A 35 12.03 12.23 -15.78
CA ALA A 35 11.62 11.98 -17.16
C ALA A 35 11.66 13.25 -18.04
N PHE A 36 12.16 14.38 -17.53
CA PHE A 36 12.07 15.66 -18.24
C PHE A 36 12.74 15.63 -19.61
N GLY A 37 13.85 14.91 -19.77
CA GLY A 37 14.52 14.74 -21.06
C GLY A 37 13.68 14.00 -22.13
N SER A 38 12.60 13.32 -21.74
CA SER A 38 11.67 12.68 -22.67
C SER A 38 10.53 13.60 -23.13
N PHE A 39 10.35 14.73 -22.44
CA PHE A 39 9.33 15.70 -22.80
C PHE A 39 9.70 16.40 -24.12
N GLN A 40 8.72 16.50 -25.02
CA GLN A 40 8.90 17.17 -26.29
C GLN A 40 8.44 18.62 -26.15
N GLU A 41 9.36 19.57 -26.32
CA GLU A 41 9.05 21.00 -26.28
C GLU A 41 8.03 21.36 -27.37
N GLY A 42 7.20 22.37 -27.10
CA GLY A 42 6.06 22.73 -27.98
C GLY A 42 4.82 21.85 -27.82
N THR A 43 4.91 20.73 -27.09
CA THR A 43 3.73 19.92 -26.73
C THR A 43 3.09 20.38 -25.42
N ASN A 44 1.91 19.81 -25.09
CA ASN A 44 1.15 20.21 -23.91
C ASN A 44 1.73 19.63 -22.61
N LEU A 45 2.56 20.43 -21.93
CA LEU A 45 3.16 20.08 -20.64
C LEU A 45 2.12 19.71 -19.57
N LYS A 46 0.97 20.39 -19.54
CA LYS A 46 -0.11 20.08 -18.59
C LYS A 46 -0.63 18.67 -18.83
N ALA A 47 -0.97 18.32 -20.07
CA ALA A 47 -1.46 16.98 -20.40
C ALA A 47 -0.42 15.89 -20.07
N TRP A 48 0.86 16.17 -20.31
CA TRP A 48 1.96 15.27 -19.95
C TRP A 48 2.06 15.05 -18.43
N LEU A 49 1.98 16.12 -17.63
CA LEU A 49 1.96 16.01 -16.17
C LEU A 49 0.74 15.24 -15.65
N TYR A 50 -0.44 15.45 -16.22
CA TYR A 50 -1.66 14.70 -15.85
C TYR A 50 -1.55 13.20 -16.17
N ARG A 51 -0.83 12.83 -17.23
CA ARG A 51 -0.51 11.43 -17.52
C ARG A 51 0.32 10.81 -16.40
N ILE A 52 1.39 11.49 -15.98
CA ILE A 52 2.28 11.02 -14.90
C ILE A 52 1.51 10.92 -13.58
N LEU A 53 0.68 11.92 -13.27
CA LEU A 53 -0.18 11.95 -12.10
C LEU A 53 -1.11 10.74 -12.04
N THR A 54 -1.85 10.50 -13.12
CA THR A 54 -2.83 9.41 -13.20
C THR A 54 -2.16 8.05 -13.03
N ASN A 55 -1.01 7.83 -13.71
CA ASN A 55 -0.24 6.60 -13.57
C ASN A 55 0.31 6.42 -12.15
N THR A 56 0.76 7.50 -11.52
CA THR A 56 1.25 7.49 -10.14
C THR A 56 0.15 7.13 -9.15
N TYR A 57 -1.04 7.71 -9.29
CA TYR A 57 -2.21 7.35 -8.51
C TYR A 57 -2.59 5.88 -8.69
N ILE A 58 -2.73 5.39 -9.93
CA ILE A 58 -3.11 4.00 -10.20
C ILE A 58 -2.14 3.03 -9.56
N ASN A 59 -0.84 3.31 -9.65
CA ASN A 59 0.19 2.47 -9.04
C ASN A 59 0.12 2.48 -7.51
N LYS A 60 -0.05 3.66 -6.89
CA LYS A 60 -0.27 3.78 -5.44
C LYS A 60 -1.53 3.02 -5.00
N TYR A 61 -2.63 3.18 -5.71
CA TYR A 61 -3.90 2.52 -5.43
C TYR A 61 -3.78 1.00 -5.50
N ARG A 62 -3.18 0.46 -6.56
CA ARG A 62 -2.92 -0.98 -6.70
C ARG A 62 -2.01 -1.52 -5.61
N LYS A 63 -0.98 -0.75 -5.21
CA LYS A 63 -0.10 -1.12 -4.10
C LYS A 63 -0.86 -1.17 -2.77
N LYS A 64 -1.75 -0.19 -2.51
CA LYS A 64 -2.60 -0.14 -1.30
C LYS A 64 -3.56 -1.34 -1.24
N GLN A 65 -4.18 -1.71 -2.37
CA GLN A 65 -5.07 -2.88 -2.42
C GLN A 65 -4.38 -4.23 -2.20
N ARG A 66 -3.10 -4.34 -2.55
CA ARG A 66 -2.33 -5.59 -2.41
C ARG A 66 -1.60 -5.69 -1.06
N ARG A 67 -1.66 -4.66 -0.22
CA ARG A 67 -1.05 -4.71 1.11
C ARG A 67 -1.88 -5.61 2.03
N PRO A 68 -1.26 -6.56 2.74
CA PRO A 68 -1.94 -7.29 3.81
C PRO A 68 -2.56 -6.33 4.81
N SER A 69 -3.68 -6.72 5.42
CA SER A 69 -4.25 -5.97 6.53
C SER A 69 -3.23 -5.95 7.65
N GLU A 70 -2.71 -4.76 7.98
CA GLU A 70 -1.84 -4.58 9.13
C GLU A 70 -2.74 -4.70 10.36
N VAL A 71 -2.57 -5.78 11.11
CA VAL A 71 -3.23 -5.99 12.41
C VAL A 71 -2.30 -5.45 13.48
N GLU A 72 -2.84 -4.75 14.47
CA GLU A 72 -2.05 -4.27 15.60
C GLU A 72 -1.45 -5.46 16.37
N LEU A 73 -0.22 -5.33 16.85
CA LEU A 73 0.53 -6.43 17.49
C LEU A 73 -0.20 -7.00 18.72
N GLY A 74 -0.97 -6.18 19.43
CA GLY A 74 -1.80 -6.61 20.57
C GLY A 74 -3.01 -7.45 20.15
N GLU A 75 -3.73 -7.05 19.11
CA GLU A 75 -4.85 -7.81 18.53
C GLU A 75 -4.39 -9.14 17.91
N LEU A 76 -3.11 -9.20 17.49
CA LEU A 76 -2.48 -10.39 16.96
C LEU A 76 -2.43 -11.51 18.00
N GLN A 77 -2.22 -11.19 19.28
CA GLN A 77 -2.21 -12.18 20.38
C GLN A 77 -3.59 -12.79 20.60
N ASP A 78 -4.64 -11.96 20.60
CA ASP A 78 -6.03 -12.40 20.75
C ASP A 78 -6.50 -13.24 19.55
N LEU A 79 -6.12 -12.84 18.33
CA LEU A 79 -6.36 -13.64 17.13
C LEU A 79 -5.61 -14.98 17.15
N TYR A 80 -4.38 -15.00 17.68
CA TYR A 80 -3.59 -16.22 17.84
C TYR A 80 -4.23 -17.17 18.85
N LEU A 81 -4.66 -16.64 20.00
CA LEU A 81 -5.36 -17.40 21.03
C LEU A 81 -6.70 -17.92 20.53
N TYR A 82 -7.48 -17.10 19.82
CA TYR A 82 -8.74 -17.51 19.22
C TYR A 82 -8.57 -18.61 18.16
N ARG A 83 -7.56 -18.49 17.29
CA ARG A 83 -7.20 -19.54 16.31
C ARG A 83 -6.78 -20.83 17.01
N ARG A 84 -5.89 -20.73 18.01
CA ARG A 84 -5.40 -21.88 18.79
C ARG A 84 -6.51 -22.57 19.59
N MET A 85 -7.43 -21.80 20.16
CA MET A 85 -8.60 -22.35 20.87
C MET A 85 -9.60 -23.00 19.91
N GLY A 86 -9.77 -22.44 18.70
CA GLY A 86 -10.54 -23.06 17.63
C GLY A 86 -9.94 -24.39 17.16
N GLU A 87 -8.62 -24.45 17.03
CA GLU A 87 -7.86 -25.68 16.72
C GLU A 87 -7.95 -26.71 17.87
N ALA A 88 -7.87 -26.27 19.13
CA ALA A 88 -8.02 -27.13 20.31
C ALA A 88 -9.44 -27.73 20.45
N SER A 89 -10.47 -27.08 19.88
CA SER A 89 -11.83 -27.65 19.83
C SER A 89 -12.04 -28.69 18.73
N GLY A 90 -11.05 -28.88 17.83
CA GLY A 90 -11.15 -29.79 16.66
C GLY A 90 -9.96 -30.70 16.39
N ALA A 91 -8.84 -30.61 17.11
CA ALA A 91 -7.63 -31.41 16.84
C ALA A 91 -7.19 -32.24 18.06
N SER A 92 -7.07 -33.55 17.83
CA SER A 92 -6.22 -34.46 18.58
C SER A 92 -4.80 -33.90 18.72
N VAL A 93 -4.18 -34.17 19.87
CA VAL A 93 -2.79 -33.84 20.24
C VAL A 93 -1.87 -33.80 19.01
N SER A 94 -1.18 -32.67 18.83
CA SER A 94 -0.31 -32.44 17.68
C SER A 94 0.84 -33.45 17.70
N ALA A 95 1.24 -33.96 16.53
CA ALA A 95 2.33 -34.92 16.40
C ALA A 95 3.67 -34.40 16.96
N GLU A 96 3.82 -33.08 17.10
CA GLU A 96 4.98 -32.44 17.73
C GLU A 96 4.95 -32.53 19.27
N GLU A 97 3.77 -32.54 19.88
CA GLU A 97 3.58 -32.68 21.33
C GLU A 97 3.86 -34.12 21.77
N ASP A 98 3.42 -35.11 20.99
CA ASP A 98 3.77 -36.53 21.18
C ASP A 98 5.27 -36.81 20.98
N ALA A 99 5.90 -36.14 20.01
CA ALA A 99 7.33 -36.29 19.76
C ALA A 99 8.19 -35.73 20.90
N LEU A 100 7.76 -34.65 21.54
CA LEU A 100 8.46 -34.05 22.69
C LEU A 100 8.25 -34.87 23.96
N ALA A 101 7.07 -35.46 24.16
CA ALA A 101 6.79 -36.34 25.29
C ALA A 101 7.69 -37.59 25.28
N ASN A 102 7.91 -38.18 24.11
CA ASN A 102 8.77 -39.37 23.96
C ASN A 102 10.28 -39.08 24.01
N PHE A 103 10.69 -37.82 24.09
CA PHE A 103 12.11 -37.44 24.16
C PHE A 103 12.60 -37.18 25.58
N VAL A 104 11.68 -37.14 26.56
CA VAL A 104 11.96 -36.80 27.97
C VAL A 104 11.87 -38.03 28.91
N ASP A 105 11.52 -39.21 28.38
CA ASP A 105 11.72 -40.52 29.03
C ASP A 105 12.93 -41.26 28.45
#